data_AF-A0A813KL24-F1
#
_entry.id   AF-A0A813KL24-F1
#
_cell.length_a   1.000
_cell.length_b   1.000
_cell.length_c   1.000
_cell.angle_alpha   90.00
_cell.angle_beta   90.00
_cell.angle_gamma   90.00
#
_symmetry.space_group_name_H-M   'P 1'
#
loop_
_entity.id
_entity.type
_entity.pdbx_description
1 polymer ?
#
loop_
_entity_poly.entity_id
_entity_poly.type
_entity_poly.pdbx_seq_one_letter_code
_entity_poly.pdbx_strand_id
1 'polypeptide(L)'
;LEPNIVTCNLAMSTCGAALQWELCCSMLEKARSWGLQSNLMSVNIGISAAEKGQQWSRALSLLQGELLEERRLMPDLITFNALISACDRGQRWDASLRMMADLRGQRLHP
;
A
#
# COMPACT_ATOMS: atom_id res chain seq x y z
N LEU A 1 -4.42 -1.09 -26.81
CA LEU A 1 -4.34 -0.15 -25.67
C LEU A 1 -3.28 -0.70 -24.74
N GLU A 2 -2.10 -0.07 -24.70
CA GLU A 2 -1.06 -0.48 -23.76
C GLU A 2 -1.50 -0.11 -22.34
N PRO A 3 -1.41 -1.03 -21.35
CA PRO A 3 -1.74 -0.72 -19.98
C PRO A 3 -0.78 0.35 -19.44
N ASN A 4 -1.32 1.46 -18.95
CA ASN A 4 -0.56 2.48 -18.23
C ASN A 4 -0.94 2.44 -16.74
N ILE A 5 -0.12 3.09 -15.90
CA ILE A 5 -0.32 3.09 -14.45
C ILE A 5 -1.69 3.68 -14.04
N VAL A 6 -2.25 4.59 -14.85
CA VAL A 6 -3.55 5.21 -14.59
C VAL A 6 -4.68 4.19 -14.79
N THR A 7 -4.66 3.42 -15.87
CA THR A 7 -5.63 2.35 -16.12
C THR A 7 -5.53 1.26 -15.07
N CYS A 8 -4.31 0.90 -14.65
CA CYS A 8 -4.10 -0.03 -13.54
C CYS A 8 -4.66 0.52 -12.22
N ASN A 9 -4.39 1.78 -11.89
CA ASN A 9 -4.90 2.42 -10.67
C ASN A 9 -6.43 2.51 -10.67
N LEU A 10 -7.05 2.77 -11.82
CA LEU A 10 -8.50 2.78 -11.96
C LEU A 10 -9.09 1.38 -11.72
N ALA A 11 -8.52 0.36 -12.37
CA ALA A 11 -8.93 -1.03 -12.18
C ALA A 11 -8.77 -1.46 -10.71
N MET A 12 -7.63 -1.17 -10.10
CA MET A 12 -7.37 -1.47 -8.69
C MET A 12 -8.31 -0.71 -7.74
N SER A 13 -8.64 0.56 -8.03
CA SER A 13 -9.60 1.34 -7.22
C SER A 13 -11.00 0.72 -7.25
N THR A 14 -11.45 0.26 -8.42
CA THR A 14 -12.74 -0.44 -8.54
C THR A 14 -12.74 -1.79 -7.82
N CYS A 15 -11.62 -2.53 -7.87
CA CYS A 15 -11.45 -3.79 -7.14
C CYS A 15 -11.46 -3.57 -5.62
N GLY A 16 -10.78 -2.50 -5.16
CA GLY A 16 -10.77 -2.08 -3.77
C GLY A 16 -12.15 -1.67 -3.26
N ALA A 17 -12.99 -1.03 -4.10
CA ALA A 17 -14.37 -0.73 -3.76
C ALA A 17 -15.27 -1.99 -3.68
N ALA A 18 -14.98 -3.00 -4.51
CA ALA A 18 -15.74 -4.25 -4.58
C ALA A 18 -15.33 -5.33 -3.56
N LEU A 19 -14.52 -5.00 -2.54
CA LEU A 19 -13.94 -5.93 -1.56
C LEU A 19 -13.07 -7.05 -2.17
N GLN A 20 -12.68 -6.93 -3.45
CA GLN A 20 -11.84 -7.90 -4.14
C GLN A 20 -10.35 -7.55 -3.98
N TRP A 21 -9.88 -7.63 -2.74
CA TRP A 21 -8.50 -7.33 -2.39
C TRP A 21 -7.49 -8.24 -3.11
N GLU A 22 -7.86 -9.48 -3.40
CA GLU A 22 -7.05 -10.46 -4.14
C GLU A 22 -6.78 -10.01 -5.57
N LEU A 23 -7.83 -9.55 -6.25
CA LEU A 23 -7.76 -9.05 -7.62
C LEU A 23 -6.96 -7.75 -7.69
N CYS A 24 -7.13 -6.88 -6.70
CA CYS A 24 -6.33 -5.66 -6.55
C CYS A 24 -4.84 -5.98 -6.38
N CYS A 25 -4.48 -6.93 -5.51
CA CYS A 25 -3.09 -7.37 -5.32
C CYS A 25 -2.50 -7.97 -6.60
N SER A 26 -3.26 -8.83 -7.29
CA SER A 26 -2.82 -9.44 -8.55
C SER A 26 -2.57 -8.41 -9.65
N MET A 27 -3.41 -7.37 -9.73
CA MET A 27 -3.20 -6.26 -10.66
C MET A 27 -1.96 -5.43 -10.31
N LEU A 28 -1.67 -5.22 -9.03
CA LEU A 28 -0.48 -4.52 -8.56
C LEU A 28 0.81 -5.28 -8.95
N GLU A 29 0.81 -6.60 -8.78
CA GLU A 29 1.91 -7.47 -9.19
C GLU A 29 2.10 -7.46 -10.72
N LYS A 30 1.00 -7.51 -11.49
CA LYS A 30 1.04 -7.41 -12.95
C LYS A 30 1.57 -6.06 -13.41
N ALA A 31 1.13 -4.96 -12.82
CA ALA A 31 1.63 -3.63 -13.12
C ALA A 31 3.15 -3.53 -12.87
N ARG A 32 3.64 -4.12 -11.77
CA ARG A 32 5.07 -4.21 -11.47
C ARG A 32 5.83 -5.06 -12.50
N SER A 33 5.26 -6.18 -12.93
CA SER A 33 5.85 -7.04 -13.97
C SER A 33 5.95 -6.37 -15.34
N TRP A 34 5.07 -5.40 -15.62
CA TRP A 34 5.13 -4.56 -16.81
C TRP A 34 6.13 -3.42 -16.71
N GLY A 35 6.90 -3.34 -15.61
CA GLY A 35 7.82 -2.24 -15.35
C GLY A 35 7.11 -0.91 -15.09
N LEU A 36 5.78 -0.93 -14.84
CA LEU A 36 5.06 0.28 -14.51
C LEU A 36 5.51 0.77 -13.13
N GLN A 37 5.96 2.00 -13.13
CA GLN A 37 6.45 2.69 -11.96
C GLN A 37 5.27 3.01 -11.03
N SER A 38 5.14 2.26 -9.92
CA SER A 38 4.18 2.53 -8.85
C SER A 38 4.30 3.97 -8.36
N ASN A 39 3.18 4.62 -8.07
CA ASN A 39 3.15 5.94 -7.45
C ASN A 39 2.38 5.88 -6.12
N LEU A 40 2.38 6.97 -5.35
CA LEU A 40 1.71 7.04 -4.05
C LEU A 40 0.23 6.60 -4.11
N MET A 41 -0.45 6.89 -5.23
CA MET A 41 -1.82 6.44 -5.46
C MET A 41 -1.91 4.92 -5.54
N SER A 42 -1.03 4.25 -6.29
CA SER A 42 -0.96 2.78 -6.36
C SER A 42 -0.75 2.16 -4.97
N VAL A 43 0.12 2.76 -4.15
CA VAL A 43 0.41 2.33 -2.79
C VAL A 43 -0.81 2.48 -1.87
N ASN A 44 -1.47 3.63 -1.91
CA ASN A 44 -2.69 3.88 -1.13
C ASN A 44 -3.82 2.92 -1.51
N ILE A 45 -3.99 2.62 -2.80
CA ILE A 45 -4.98 1.64 -3.27
C ILE A 45 -4.63 0.24 -2.75
N GLY A 46 -3.38 -0.19 -2.85
CA GLY A 46 -2.92 -1.50 -2.36
C GLY A 46 -3.10 -1.67 -0.85
N ILE A 47 -2.76 -0.64 -0.08
CA ILE A 47 -2.92 -0.65 1.38
C ILE A 47 -4.40 -0.63 1.77
N SER A 48 -5.25 0.16 1.10
CA SER A 48 -6.71 0.15 1.37
C SER A 48 -7.36 -1.18 0.97
N ALA A 49 -6.91 -1.83 -0.10
CA ALA A 49 -7.35 -3.18 -0.43
C ALA A 49 -6.93 -4.19 0.65
N ALA A 50 -5.67 -4.12 1.10
CA ALA A 50 -5.15 -4.97 2.17
C ALA A 50 -5.87 -4.74 3.52
N GLU A 51 -6.23 -3.49 3.83
CA GLU A 51 -7.08 -3.12 4.97
C GLU A 51 -8.42 -3.85 4.92
N LYS A 52 -9.12 -3.80 3.78
CA LYS A 52 -10.41 -4.47 3.58
C LYS A 52 -10.31 -5.99 3.63
N GLY A 53 -9.18 -6.54 3.18
CA GLY A 53 -8.87 -7.97 3.26
C GLY A 53 -8.32 -8.43 4.62
N GLN A 54 -8.16 -7.53 5.59
CA GLN A 54 -7.50 -7.79 6.89
C GLN A 54 -6.07 -8.34 6.73
N GLN A 55 -5.43 -8.04 5.60
CA GLN A 55 -4.09 -8.49 5.23
C GLN A 55 -3.03 -7.49 5.70
N TRP A 56 -2.92 -7.31 7.02
CA TRP A 56 -1.99 -6.36 7.63
C TRP A 56 -0.53 -6.59 7.19
N SER A 57 -0.09 -7.83 7.07
CA SER A 57 1.27 -8.18 6.64
C SER A 57 1.58 -7.68 5.23
N ARG A 58 0.60 -7.78 4.32
CA ARG A 58 0.74 -7.36 2.92
C ARG A 58 0.71 -5.83 2.79
N ALA A 59 -0.15 -5.16 3.57
CA ALA A 59 -0.17 -3.70 3.68
C ALA A 59 1.20 -3.16 4.12
N LEU A 60 1.83 -3.81 5.10
CA LEU A 60 3.15 -3.44 5.60
C LEU A 60 4.25 -3.70 4.58
N SER A 61 4.27 -4.86 3.92
CA SER A 61 5.26 -5.17 2.89
C SER A 61 5.20 -4.21 1.70
N LEU A 62 3.99 -3.78 1.30
CA LEU A 62 3.81 -2.77 0.26
C LEU A 62 4.41 -1.43 0.68
N LEU A 63 4.12 -0.97 1.89
CA LEU A 63 4.65 0.30 2.40
C LEU A 63 6.17 0.27 2.55
N GLN A 64 6.73 -0.81 3.11
CA GLN A 64 8.18 -0.98 3.27
C GLN A 64 8.90 -1.06 1.93
N GLY A 65 8.37 -1.81 0.96
CA GLY A 65 8.97 -1.92 -0.37
C GLY A 65 9.10 -0.56 -1.04
N GLU A 66 8.07 0.28 -0.94
CA GLU A 66 8.01 1.59 -1.61
C GLU A 66 8.77 2.69 -0.85
N LEU A 67 8.92 2.55 0.47
CA LEU A 67 9.79 3.41 1.29
C LEU A 67 11.29 3.11 1.10
N LEU A 68 11.63 1.84 0.86
CA LEU A 68 13.00 1.40 0.60
C LEU A 68 13.41 1.64 -0.86
N GLU A 69 12.47 1.84 -1.78
CA GLU A 69 12.77 2.32 -3.13
C GLU A 69 13.27 3.78 -3.07
N GLU A 70 14.28 4.11 -3.90
CA GLU A 70 14.95 5.43 -3.96
C GLU A 70 14.02 6.62 -4.28
N ARG A 71 12.72 6.37 -4.48
CA ARG A 71 11.74 7.34 -4.97
C ARG A 71 11.25 8.33 -3.93
N ARG A 72 11.67 8.19 -2.66
CA ARG A 72 11.24 9.08 -1.55
C ARG A 72 9.72 9.27 -1.53
N LEU A 73 8.95 8.22 -1.82
CA LEU A 73 7.50 8.29 -1.74
C LEU A 73 7.15 8.52 -0.27
N MET A 74 6.70 9.73 0.05
CA MET A 74 6.29 10.08 1.41
C MET A 74 4.87 9.58 1.64
N PRO A 75 4.66 8.61 2.53
CA PRO A 75 3.32 8.17 2.91
C PRO A 75 2.55 9.35 3.51
N ASP A 76 1.29 9.48 3.13
CA ASP A 76 0.41 10.52 3.65
C ASP A 76 -0.47 9.98 4.79
N LEU A 77 -1.31 10.85 5.35
CA LEU A 77 -2.21 10.48 6.43
C LEU A 77 -3.19 9.36 6.02
N ILE A 78 -3.56 9.28 4.74
CA ILE A 78 -4.44 8.23 4.22
C ILE A 78 -3.69 6.90 4.25
N THR A 79 -2.44 6.87 3.82
CA THR A 79 -1.57 5.68 3.89
C THR A 79 -1.47 5.14 5.31
N PHE A 80 -1.19 6.02 6.28
CA PHE A 80 -1.07 5.63 7.68
C PHE A 80 -2.40 5.17 8.29
N ASN A 81 -3.50 5.87 8.04
CA ASN A 81 -4.80 5.51 8.57
C ASN A 81 -5.27 4.15 8.06
N ALA A 82 -5.06 3.86 6.77
CA ALA A 82 -5.39 2.57 6.18
C ALA A 82 -4.52 1.45 6.78
N LEU A 83 -3.23 1.70 7.02
CA LEU A 83 -2.33 0.74 7.66
C LEU A 83 -2.72 0.43 9.11
N ILE A 84 -3.02 1.46 9.92
CA ILE A 84 -3.48 1.29 11.30
C ILE A 84 -4.78 0.49 11.32
N SER A 85 -5.72 0.82 10.43
CA SER A 85 -6.99 0.12 10.32
C SER A 85 -6.82 -1.33 9.85
N ALA A 86 -5.83 -1.63 9.01
CA ALA A 86 -5.49 -3.00 8.61
C ALA A 86 -4.92 -3.79 9.79
N CYS A 87 -4.01 -3.18 10.56
CA CYS A 87 -3.39 -3.79 11.73
C CYS A 87 -4.37 -4.01 12.89
N ASP A 88 -5.29 -3.08 13.13
CA ASP A 88 -6.34 -3.20 14.14
C ASP A 88 -7.25 -4.40 13.84
N ARG A 89 -7.74 -4.49 12.60
CA ARG A 89 -8.54 -5.64 12.14
C ARG A 89 -7.76 -6.95 12.14
N GLY A 90 -6.46 -6.89 11.88
CA GLY A 90 -5.56 -8.04 11.95
C GLY A 90 -5.16 -8.47 13.36
N GLN A 91 -5.65 -7.80 14.42
CA GLN A 91 -5.22 -7.97 15.82
C GLN A 91 -3.71 -7.78 16.04
N ARG A 92 -3.06 -6.99 15.17
CA ARG A 92 -1.62 -6.74 15.15
C ARG A 92 -1.29 -5.25 15.27
N TRP A 93 -1.95 -4.59 16.22
CA TRP A 93 -1.71 -3.18 16.54
C TRP A 93 -0.27 -2.93 17.03
N ASP A 94 0.37 -3.92 17.65
CA ASP A 94 1.78 -3.91 18.06
C ASP A 94 2.73 -3.64 16.89
N ALA A 95 2.49 -4.30 15.76
CA ALA A 95 3.29 -4.15 14.55
C ALA A 95 3.10 -2.76 13.93
N SER A 96 1.87 -2.23 13.98
CA SER A 96 1.56 -0.88 13.49
C SER A 96 2.31 0.20 14.25
N LEU A 97 2.27 0.15 15.59
CA LEU A 97 2.93 1.13 16.45
C LEU A 97 4.45 1.08 16.30
N ARG A 98 5.02 -0.12 16.22
CA ARG A 98 6.47 -0.30 16.04
C ARG A 98 6.92 0.28 14.69
N MET A 99 6.15 0.07 13.62
CA MET A 99 6.44 0.71 12.34
C MET A 99 6.24 2.22 12.37
N MET A 100 5.19 2.74 13.00
CA MET A 100 5.04 4.20 13.14
C MET A 100 6.23 4.82 13.88
N ALA A 101 6.79 4.11 14.86
CA ALA A 101 8.00 4.53 15.56
C ALA A 101 9.24 4.48 14.65
N ASP A 102 9.45 3.38 13.92
CA ASP A 102 10.58 3.23 12.98
C ASP A 102 10.52 4.27 11.85
N LEU A 103 9.32 4.54 11.32
CA LEU A 103 9.09 5.52 10.26
C LEU A 103 9.22 6.96 10.74
N ARG A 104 8.82 7.26 11.99
CA ARG A 104 9.14 8.56 12.61
C ARG A 104 10.64 8.73 12.82
N GLY A 105 11.36 7.65 13.17
CA GLY A 105 12.81 7.64 13.27
C GLY A 105 13.50 7.93 11.94
N GLN A 106 13.04 7.32 10.84
CA GLN A 106 13.56 7.58 9.50
C GLN A 106 13.20 8.98 8.96
N ARG A 107 12.10 9.59 9.41
CA ARG A 107 11.71 10.98 9.08
C ARG A 107 12.52 12.05 9.83
N LEU A 108 13.33 11.67 10.82
CA LEU A 108 14.11 12.60 11.66
C LEU A 108 15.61 12.66 11.33
N HIS A 109 16.04 12.09 10.21
CA HIS A 109 17.37 12.38 9.67
C HIS A 109 17.30 13.58 8.71
N PRO A 110 17.98 14.71 9.03
CA PRO A 110 18.12 15.85 8.13
C PRO A 110 18.83 15.52 6.81
#